data_AF-A0A835R4X3-F1
#
_entry.id   AF-A0A835R4X3-F1
#
_cell.length_a   1.000
_cell.length_b   1.000
_cell.length_c   1.000
_cell.angle_alpha   90.00
_cell.angle_beta   90.00
_cell.angle_gamma   90.00
#
_symmetry.space_group_name_H-M   'P 1'
#
loop_
_entity.id
_entity.type
_entity.pdbx_description
1 polymer ?
#
loop_
_entity_poly.entity_id
_entity_poly.type
_entity_poly.pdbx_seq_one_letter_code
_entity_poly.pdbx_strand_id
1 'polypeptide(L)'
;MNGVELTALQKHVSFFDRNKDGVIYPWETFQGFRAIGAGLSLSVLSAVFIHGSLAPKTRTGILTSPLLPIYVKYISKGKHGSDTGAYDDEGRFVSEKFEEIFQKHAHLHHNALTSEELKEMLESNRVPKDYKGWLGAWTEWKALYLLCKDEDGLLPKETIRAVYDGSLFYKMEEERASSKKA
;
A
#
# COMPACT_ATOMS: atom_id res chain seq x y z
N MET A 1 25.43 0.30 1.06
CA MET A 1 24.81 -0.65 0.11
C MET A 1 24.99 -0.07 -1.28
N ASN A 2 25.49 -0.85 -2.24
CA ASN A 2 25.69 -0.40 -3.62
C ASN A 2 24.36 0.09 -4.22
N GLY A 3 24.41 1.19 -4.97
CA GLY A 3 23.25 1.96 -5.48
C GLY A 3 22.39 1.22 -6.51
N VAL A 4 21.67 0.19 -6.07
CA VAL A 4 20.55 -0.39 -6.82
C VAL A 4 19.33 0.49 -6.56
N GLU A 5 18.76 1.03 -7.63
CA GLU A 5 17.53 1.80 -7.54
C GLU A 5 16.40 0.91 -7.00
N LEU A 6 15.66 1.41 -6.00
CA LEU A 6 14.51 0.71 -5.45
C LEU A 6 13.41 0.55 -6.51
N THR A 7 12.75 -0.61 -6.53
CA THR A 7 11.51 -0.76 -7.31
C THR A 7 10.41 0.14 -6.74
N ALA A 8 9.36 0.37 -7.51
CA ALA A 8 8.26 1.24 -7.09
C ALA A 8 7.58 0.72 -5.80
N LEU A 9 7.37 -0.59 -5.68
CA LEU A 9 6.86 -1.21 -4.46
C LEU A 9 7.83 -1.09 -3.28
N GLN A 10 9.14 -1.19 -3.52
CA GLN A 10 10.15 -0.95 -2.48
C GLN A 10 10.14 0.51 -2.00
N LYS A 11 10.00 1.48 -2.92
CA LYS A 11 9.84 2.90 -2.60
C LYS A 11 8.60 3.10 -1.73
N HIS A 12 7.47 2.50 -2.11
CA HIS A 12 6.22 2.55 -1.33
C HIS A 12 6.40 2.09 0.12
N VAL A 13 6.97 0.89 0.35
CA VAL A 13 7.12 0.39 1.73
C VAL A 13 8.26 1.07 2.50
N SER A 14 9.23 1.67 1.81
CA SER A 14 10.37 2.35 2.46
C SER A 14 9.95 3.50 3.38
N PHE A 15 8.75 4.04 3.22
CA PHE A 15 8.19 5.02 4.14
C PHE A 15 8.13 4.50 5.58
N PHE A 16 7.81 3.22 5.75
CA PHE A 16 7.69 2.56 7.06
C PHE A 16 9.03 2.05 7.59
N ASP A 17 10.08 2.00 6.78
CA ASP A 17 11.45 1.77 7.25
C ASP A 17 11.98 3.09 7.80
N ARG A 18 11.78 3.31 9.10
CA ARG A 18 12.01 4.62 9.74
C ARG A 18 13.48 4.84 10.05
N ASN A 19 14.22 3.77 10.34
CA ASN A 19 15.65 3.84 10.60
C ASN A 19 16.53 3.63 9.34
N LYS A 20 15.92 3.25 8.20
CA LYS A 20 16.58 3.05 6.89
C LYS A 20 17.58 1.88 6.87
N ASP A 21 17.33 0.84 7.67
CA ASP A 21 18.17 -0.36 7.69
C ASP A 21 17.72 -1.45 6.70
N GLY A 22 16.60 -1.25 6.00
CA GLY A 22 16.01 -2.18 5.04
C GLY A 22 15.09 -3.23 5.67
N VAL A 23 14.81 -3.13 6.97
CA VAL A 23 13.93 -4.01 7.74
C VAL A 23 12.88 -3.17 8.46
N ILE A 24 11.62 -3.49 8.23
CA ILE A 24 10.50 -2.82 8.89
C ILE A 24 10.04 -3.70 10.04
N TYR A 25 9.89 -3.12 11.22
CA TYR A 25 9.31 -3.76 12.40
C TYR A 25 7.92 -3.21 12.77
N PRO A 26 7.11 -3.95 13.55
CA PRO A 26 5.74 -3.54 13.87
C PRO A 26 5.62 -2.12 14.47
N TRP A 27 6.59 -1.69 15.28
CA TRP A 27 6.59 -0.35 15.86
C TRP A 27 6.85 0.75 14.83
N GLU A 28 7.61 0.47 13.77
CA GLU A 28 7.85 1.43 12.70
C GLU A 28 6.64 1.56 11.79
N THR A 29 5.96 0.45 11.49
CA THR A 29 4.64 0.49 10.82
C THR A 29 3.65 1.30 11.64
N PHE A 30 3.56 1.07 12.96
CA PHE A 30 2.74 1.89 13.84
C PHE A 30 3.10 3.38 13.75
N GLN A 31 4.38 3.72 13.85
CA GLN A 31 4.85 5.11 13.74
C GLN A 31 4.50 5.74 12.39
N GLY A 32 4.66 5.02 11.29
CA GLY A 32 4.31 5.49 9.95
C GLY A 32 2.81 5.77 9.80
N PHE A 33 1.95 4.87 10.29
CA PHE A 33 0.50 5.12 10.30
C PHE A 33 0.13 6.37 11.13
N ARG A 34 0.77 6.55 12.30
CA ARG A 34 0.57 7.76 13.12
C ARG A 34 1.04 9.03 12.40
N ALA A 35 2.15 8.96 11.66
CA ALA A 35 2.71 10.07 10.92
C ALA A 35 1.75 10.57 9.82
N ILE A 36 1.12 9.66 9.08
CA ILE A 36 0.14 9.98 8.03
C ILE A 36 -1.27 10.29 8.56
N GLY A 37 -1.46 10.30 9.88
CA GLY A 37 -2.71 10.75 10.51
C GLY A 37 -3.72 9.67 10.86
N ALA A 38 -3.37 8.40 10.73
CA ALA A 38 -4.21 7.31 11.22
C ALA A 38 -4.37 7.40 12.75
N GLY A 39 -5.58 7.10 13.24
CA GLY A 39 -5.87 6.99 14.67
C GLY A 39 -5.10 5.85 15.35
N LEU A 40 -5.14 5.82 16.69
CA LEU A 40 -4.44 4.79 17.48
C LEU A 40 -4.86 3.38 17.08
N SER A 41 -6.18 3.12 17.02
CA SER A 41 -6.73 1.81 16.71
C SER A 41 -6.32 1.33 15.32
N LEU A 42 -6.43 2.19 14.30
CA LEU A 42 -6.02 1.86 12.93
C LEU A 42 -4.51 1.56 12.88
N SER A 43 -3.69 2.34 13.58
CA SER A 43 -2.23 2.14 13.59
C SER A 43 -1.82 0.80 14.21
N VAL A 44 -2.46 0.40 15.31
CA VAL A 44 -2.20 -0.90 15.97
C VAL A 44 -2.68 -2.06 15.09
N LEU A 45 -3.92 -1.98 14.57
CA LEU A 45 -4.49 -3.04 13.74
C LEU A 45 -3.70 -3.23 12.45
N SER A 46 -3.30 -2.14 11.79
CA SER A 46 -2.45 -2.20 10.60
C SER A 46 -1.10 -2.84 10.89
N ALA A 47 -0.41 -2.45 11.97
CA ALA A 47 0.88 -3.03 12.34
C ALA A 47 0.77 -4.56 12.56
N VAL A 48 -0.24 -5.02 13.28
CA VAL A 48 -0.45 -6.46 13.50
C VAL A 48 -0.77 -7.18 12.19
N PHE A 49 -1.70 -6.66 11.39
CA PHE A 49 -2.13 -7.31 10.15
C PHE A 49 -1.03 -7.37 9.10
N ILE A 50 -0.33 -6.26 8.86
CA ILE A 50 0.75 -6.15 7.87
C ILE A 50 1.89 -7.10 8.23
N HIS A 51 2.35 -7.10 9.48
CA HIS A 51 3.46 -7.95 9.90
C HIS A 51 3.08 -9.43 9.97
N GLY A 52 1.87 -9.76 10.42
CA GLY A 52 1.37 -11.13 10.39
C GLY A 52 1.27 -11.69 8.96
N SER A 53 0.97 -10.84 7.99
CA SER A 53 0.78 -11.24 6.59
C SER A 53 2.08 -11.26 5.77
N LEU A 54 2.98 -10.29 5.99
CA LEU A 54 4.15 -10.07 5.14
C LEU A 54 5.47 -10.61 5.71
N ALA A 55 5.63 -10.67 7.04
CA ALA A 55 6.89 -11.16 7.62
C ALA A 55 7.24 -12.60 7.19
N PRO A 56 6.28 -13.56 7.15
CA PRO A 56 6.57 -14.91 6.68
C PRO A 56 6.97 -14.99 5.20
N LYS A 57 6.48 -14.05 4.37
CA LYS A 57 6.71 -14.02 2.92
C LYS A 57 8.04 -13.36 2.54
N THR A 58 8.48 -12.38 3.32
CA THR A 58 9.67 -11.57 3.01
C THR A 58 10.95 -12.06 3.69
N ARG A 59 10.87 -13.03 4.60
CA ARG A 59 12.02 -13.56 5.33
C ARG A 59 13.07 -14.24 4.42
N THR A 60 14.32 -14.19 4.88
CA THR A 60 15.44 -14.95 4.30
C THR A 60 15.83 -16.09 5.24
N GLY A 61 15.45 -17.32 4.91
CA GLY A 61 15.81 -18.51 5.68
C GLY A 61 14.67 -19.13 6.50
N ILE A 62 15.01 -20.19 7.22
CA ILE A 62 14.06 -21.10 7.88
C ILE A 62 13.67 -20.61 9.29
N LEU A 63 14.56 -19.88 9.97
CA LEU A 63 14.30 -19.40 11.33
C LEU A 63 13.21 -18.33 11.32
N THR A 64 12.21 -18.50 12.19
CA THR A 64 11.16 -17.52 12.44
C THR A 64 11.64 -16.54 13.51
N SER A 65 11.53 -15.24 13.23
CA SER A 65 11.75 -14.20 14.25
C SER A 65 10.41 -13.84 14.89
N PRO A 66 10.28 -13.87 16.23
CA PRO A 66 9.05 -13.47 16.91
C PRO A 66 8.75 -11.98 16.75
N LEU A 67 9.73 -11.18 16.30
CA LEU A 67 9.58 -9.75 16.06
C LEU A 67 8.91 -9.44 14.71
N LEU A 68 8.60 -10.46 13.90
CA LEU A 68 7.91 -10.36 12.62
C LEU A 68 8.52 -9.29 11.67
N PRO A 69 9.83 -9.33 11.37
CA PRO A 69 10.46 -8.36 10.48
C PRO A 69 9.96 -8.49 9.04
N ILE A 70 9.75 -7.37 8.37
CA ILE A 70 9.49 -7.30 6.93
C ILE A 70 10.76 -6.82 6.24
N TYR A 71 11.30 -7.61 5.32
CA TYR A 71 12.49 -7.22 4.58
C TYR A 71 12.12 -6.51 3.28
N VAL A 72 12.44 -5.22 3.18
CA VAL A 72 12.11 -4.37 2.03
C VAL A 72 12.61 -5.00 0.72
N LYS A 73 13.83 -5.56 0.74
CA LYS A 73 14.43 -6.24 -0.42
C LYS A 73 13.53 -7.32 -1.04
N TYR A 74 12.71 -8.01 -0.25
CA TYR A 74 11.89 -9.14 -0.68
C TYR A 74 10.40 -8.85 -0.70
N ILE A 75 10.01 -7.57 -0.63
CA ILE A 75 8.61 -7.15 -0.51
C ILE A 75 7.74 -7.62 -1.68
N SER A 76 8.30 -7.81 -2.87
CA SER A 76 7.56 -8.34 -4.03
C SER A 76 6.97 -9.73 -3.77
N LYS A 77 7.59 -10.56 -2.92
CA LYS A 77 7.03 -11.83 -2.46
C LYS A 77 5.77 -11.67 -1.61
N GLY A 78 5.57 -10.47 -1.06
CA GLY A 78 4.43 -10.05 -0.26
C GLY A 78 3.14 -9.92 -1.07
N LYS A 79 3.25 -9.68 -2.38
CA LYS A 79 2.13 -9.56 -3.31
C LYS A 79 1.18 -10.75 -3.21
N HIS A 80 -0.06 -10.52 -3.62
CA HIS A 80 -1.10 -11.53 -3.65
C HIS A 80 -1.83 -11.44 -4.99
N GLY A 81 -2.55 -12.51 -5.34
CA GLY A 81 -3.46 -12.45 -6.47
C GLY A 81 -4.60 -11.48 -6.19
N SER A 82 -5.42 -11.25 -7.22
CA SER A 82 -6.55 -10.32 -7.14
C SER A 82 -6.17 -8.86 -6.87
N ASP A 83 -4.88 -8.53 -7.02
CA ASP A 83 -4.40 -7.15 -7.09
C ASP A 83 -4.72 -6.54 -8.48
N THR A 84 -4.32 -5.30 -8.70
CA THR A 84 -4.55 -4.59 -9.97
C THR A 84 -3.55 -4.95 -11.07
N GLY A 85 -2.47 -5.65 -10.75
CA GLY A 85 -1.32 -5.82 -11.65
C GLY A 85 -0.54 -4.54 -11.94
N ALA A 86 -0.85 -3.40 -11.31
CA ALA A 86 -0.11 -2.14 -11.52
C ALA A 86 1.29 -2.15 -10.89
N TYR A 87 1.60 -3.16 -10.08
CA TYR A 87 2.96 -3.63 -9.84
C TYR A 87 3.17 -4.96 -10.56
N ASP A 88 4.28 -5.12 -11.27
CA ASP A 88 4.67 -6.43 -11.80
C ASP A 88 5.18 -7.38 -10.69
N ASP A 89 5.59 -8.59 -11.08
CA ASP A 89 6.06 -9.65 -10.17
C ASP A 89 7.32 -9.25 -9.38
N GLU A 90 8.13 -8.33 -9.92
CA GLU A 90 9.31 -7.76 -9.26
C GLU A 90 8.98 -6.49 -8.45
N GLY A 91 7.75 -5.99 -8.52
CA GLY A 91 7.30 -4.78 -7.83
C GLY A 91 7.64 -3.47 -8.57
N ARG A 92 7.93 -3.52 -9.87
CA ARG A 92 8.07 -2.33 -10.72
C ARG A 92 6.69 -1.83 -11.12
N PHE A 93 6.56 -0.51 -11.31
CA PHE A 93 5.30 0.11 -11.69
C PHE A 93 4.98 -0.15 -13.17
N VAL A 94 3.76 -0.62 -13.45
CA VAL A 94 3.27 -0.88 -14.80
C VAL A 94 2.22 0.16 -15.17
N SER A 95 2.65 1.22 -15.85
CA SER A 95 1.79 2.36 -16.18
C SER A 95 0.55 1.96 -16.97
N GLU A 96 0.65 1.01 -17.90
CA GLU A 96 -0.48 0.53 -18.69
C GLU A 96 -1.58 -0.09 -17.80
N LYS A 97 -1.19 -0.98 -16.88
CA LYS A 97 -2.11 -1.62 -15.93
C LYS A 97 -2.73 -0.63 -14.96
N PHE A 98 -1.98 0.40 -14.58
CA PHE A 98 -2.53 1.50 -13.81
C PHE A 98 -3.60 2.27 -14.58
N GLU A 99 -3.34 2.62 -15.85
CA GLU A 99 -4.31 3.35 -16.67
C GLU A 99 -5.57 2.51 -16.94
N GLU A 100 -5.43 1.19 -17.09
CA GLU A 100 -6.55 0.25 -17.22
C GLU A 100 -7.54 0.33 -16.06
N ILE A 101 -7.10 0.64 -14.83
CA ILE A 101 -8.00 0.78 -13.66
C ILE A 101 -9.11 1.80 -13.98
N PHE A 102 -8.72 2.97 -14.49
CA PHE A 102 -9.65 4.07 -14.74
C PHE A 102 -10.42 3.87 -16.04
N GLN A 103 -9.77 3.31 -17.07
CA GLN A 103 -10.46 2.98 -18.32
C GLN A 103 -11.59 1.97 -18.12
N LYS A 104 -11.45 1.05 -17.17
CA LYS A 104 -12.44 -0.01 -16.91
C LYS A 104 -13.50 0.37 -15.88
N HIS A 105 -13.14 1.14 -14.85
CA HIS A 105 -14.00 1.31 -13.68
C HIS A 105 -14.36 2.77 -13.36
N ALA A 106 -13.71 3.77 -13.96
CA ALA A 106 -14.03 5.18 -13.69
C ALA A 106 -15.14 5.67 -14.64
N HIS A 107 -16.38 5.25 -14.37
CA HIS A 107 -17.56 5.51 -15.19
C HIS A 107 -18.11 6.93 -15.01
N LEU A 108 -18.12 7.42 -13.77
CA LEU A 108 -18.70 8.72 -13.41
C LEU A 108 -17.68 9.86 -13.51
N HIS A 109 -16.43 9.59 -13.16
CA HIS A 109 -15.36 10.59 -13.13
C HIS A 109 -14.08 10.01 -13.71
N HIS A 110 -13.71 10.36 -14.95
CA HIS A 110 -12.57 9.76 -15.66
C HIS A 110 -11.23 9.73 -14.90
N ASN A 111 -11.03 10.60 -13.91
CA ASN A 111 -9.81 10.69 -13.11
C ASN A 111 -10.03 10.45 -11.61
N ALA A 112 -11.09 9.74 -11.22
CA ALA A 112 -11.32 9.33 -9.83
C ALA A 112 -12.19 8.06 -9.76
N LEU A 113 -12.20 7.39 -8.61
CA LEU A 113 -13.11 6.28 -8.34
C LEU A 113 -14.06 6.64 -7.20
N THR A 114 -15.35 6.37 -7.38
CA THR A 114 -16.31 6.31 -6.27
C THR A 114 -16.10 5.05 -5.43
N SER A 115 -16.77 4.95 -4.27
CA SER A 115 -16.75 3.73 -3.45
C SER A 115 -17.33 2.51 -4.19
N GLU A 116 -18.34 2.74 -5.02
CA GLU A 116 -19.05 1.73 -5.79
C GLU A 116 -18.19 1.20 -6.92
N GLU A 117 -17.55 2.09 -7.68
CA GLU A 117 -16.60 1.72 -8.75
C GLU A 117 -15.36 1.03 -8.18
N LEU A 118 -14.89 1.45 -7.00
CA LEU A 118 -13.81 0.78 -6.30
C LEU A 118 -14.20 -0.65 -5.89
N LYS A 119 -15.43 -0.83 -5.40
CA LYS A 119 -15.96 -2.16 -5.06
C LYS A 119 -16.11 -3.03 -6.31
N GLU A 120 -16.61 -2.47 -7.41
CA GLU A 120 -16.70 -3.15 -8.71
C GLU A 120 -15.32 -3.64 -9.16
N MET A 121 -14.31 -2.77 -9.12
CA MET A 121 -12.93 -3.12 -9.44
C MET A 121 -12.45 -4.31 -8.60
N LEU A 122 -12.62 -4.25 -7.28
CA LEU A 122 -12.22 -5.34 -6.37
C LEU A 122 -12.93 -6.66 -6.68
N GLU A 123 -14.20 -6.62 -7.09
CA GLU A 123 -14.96 -7.81 -7.49
C GLU A 123 -14.48 -8.37 -8.84
N SER A 124 -14.18 -7.49 -9.80
CA SER A 124 -13.70 -7.85 -11.13
C SER A 124 -12.29 -8.46 -11.13
N ASN A 125 -11.43 -8.01 -10.21
CA ASN A 125 -10.05 -8.50 -10.10
C ASN A 125 -9.94 -9.87 -9.42
N ARG A 126 -11.03 -10.41 -8.84
CA ARG A 126 -10.96 -11.66 -8.06
C ARG A 126 -10.43 -12.83 -8.88
N VAL A 127 -9.29 -13.37 -8.44
CA VAL A 127 -8.78 -14.65 -8.92
C VAL A 127 -9.58 -15.78 -8.25
N PRO A 128 -10.10 -16.78 -8.99
CA PRO A 128 -10.88 -17.87 -8.40
C PRO A 128 -10.18 -18.56 -7.24
N LYS A 129 -10.88 -18.70 -6.10
CA LYS A 129 -10.41 -19.33 -4.85
C LYS A 129 -9.27 -18.60 -4.13
N ASP A 130 -8.90 -17.39 -4.54
CA ASP A 130 -7.89 -16.57 -3.87
C ASP A 130 -8.48 -15.75 -2.70
N TYR A 131 -9.09 -16.42 -1.73
CA TYR A 131 -9.78 -15.76 -0.61
C TYR A 131 -8.86 -14.82 0.20
N LYS A 132 -7.57 -15.16 0.30
CA LYS A 132 -6.59 -14.32 0.99
C LYS A 132 -6.26 -13.07 0.19
N GLY A 133 -6.07 -13.18 -1.13
CA GLY A 133 -5.88 -12.02 -2.00
C GLY A 133 -7.12 -11.12 -2.06
N TRP A 134 -8.33 -11.68 -2.03
CA TRP A 134 -9.58 -10.89 -1.98
C TRP A 134 -9.65 -10.05 -0.71
N LEU A 135 -9.34 -10.65 0.44
CA LEU A 135 -9.33 -9.93 1.72
C LEU A 135 -8.21 -8.89 1.76
N GLY A 136 -7.01 -9.22 1.27
CA GLY A 136 -5.88 -8.30 1.15
C GLY A 136 -6.23 -7.06 0.33
N ALA A 137 -6.69 -7.26 -0.90
CA ALA A 137 -7.09 -6.17 -1.80
C ALA A 137 -8.20 -5.31 -1.18
N TRP A 138 -9.24 -5.92 -0.59
CA TRP A 138 -10.30 -5.16 0.07
C TRP A 138 -9.77 -4.31 1.23
N THR A 139 -8.88 -4.85 2.07
CA THR A 139 -8.30 -4.12 3.20
C THR A 139 -7.43 -2.96 2.75
N GLU A 140 -6.55 -3.18 1.77
CA GLU A 140 -5.66 -2.16 1.20
C GLU A 140 -6.46 -1.00 0.61
N TRP A 141 -7.43 -1.29 -0.25
CA TRP A 141 -8.23 -0.28 -0.93
C TRP A 141 -9.20 0.43 0.02
N LYS A 142 -9.76 -0.27 1.02
CA LYS A 142 -10.58 0.38 2.05
C LYS A 142 -9.77 1.34 2.91
N ALA A 143 -8.55 0.96 3.30
CA ALA A 143 -7.66 1.84 4.06
C ALA A 143 -7.29 3.08 3.23
N LEU A 144 -6.93 2.90 1.96
CA LEU A 144 -6.62 4.00 1.06
C LEU A 144 -7.82 4.96 0.90
N TYR A 145 -9.02 4.41 0.64
CA TYR A 145 -10.23 5.20 0.51
C TYR A 145 -10.56 6.00 1.78
N LEU A 146 -10.48 5.37 2.95
CA LEU A 146 -10.73 6.04 4.23
C LEU A 146 -9.73 7.17 4.53
N LEU A 147 -8.47 7.00 4.10
CA LEU A 147 -7.42 7.98 4.35
C LEU A 147 -7.38 9.11 3.32
N CYS A 148 -7.77 8.84 2.07
CA CYS A 148 -7.40 9.71 0.94
C CYS A 148 -8.55 10.03 -0.02
N LYS A 149 -9.79 9.63 0.26
CA LYS A 149 -10.94 10.17 -0.48
C LYS A 149 -11.04 11.68 -0.23
N ASP A 150 -11.48 12.43 -1.23
CA ASP A 150 -11.74 13.86 -1.10
C ASP A 150 -13.08 14.15 -0.40
N GLU A 151 -13.43 15.44 -0.34
CA GLU A 151 -14.64 15.95 0.29
C GLU A 151 -15.92 15.45 -0.40
N ASP A 152 -15.86 15.21 -1.71
CA ASP A 152 -16.96 14.66 -2.53
C ASP A 152 -17.04 13.13 -2.44
N GLY A 153 -16.11 12.49 -1.71
CA GLY A 153 -16.06 11.03 -1.56
C GLY A 153 -15.46 10.31 -2.77
N LEU A 154 -14.72 11.02 -3.61
CA LEU A 154 -14.00 10.45 -4.74
C LEU A 154 -12.56 10.11 -4.31
N LEU A 155 -11.99 9.05 -4.88
CA LEU A 155 -10.59 8.71 -4.72
C LEU A 155 -9.82 9.12 -5.99
N PRO A 156 -9.05 10.22 -5.95
CA PRO A 156 -8.43 10.76 -7.16
C PRO A 156 -7.36 9.84 -7.75
N LYS A 157 -7.28 9.83 -9.08
CA LYS A 157 -6.28 9.06 -9.83
C LYS A 157 -4.85 9.37 -9.42
N GLU A 158 -4.52 10.64 -9.23
CA GLU A 158 -3.17 11.05 -8.84
C GLU A 158 -2.82 10.65 -7.40
N THR A 159 -3.81 10.56 -6.51
CA THR A 159 -3.65 9.98 -5.17
C THR A 159 -3.30 8.49 -5.27
N ILE A 160 -4.02 7.74 -6.11
CA ILE A 160 -3.75 6.32 -6.35
C ILE A 160 -2.38 6.15 -7.02
N ARG A 161 -2.01 7.01 -7.98
CA ARG A 161 -0.68 7.01 -8.60
C ARG A 161 0.42 7.19 -7.57
N ALA A 162 0.22 8.09 -6.61
CA ALA A 162 1.18 8.34 -5.54
C ALA A 162 1.36 7.11 -4.61
N VAL A 163 0.37 6.22 -4.50
CA VAL A 163 0.55 4.92 -3.84
C VAL A 163 1.57 4.09 -4.61
N TYR A 164 1.39 3.98 -5.93
CA TYR A 164 2.19 3.12 -6.79
C TYR A 164 3.60 3.63 -7.04
N ASP A 165 3.82 4.94 -7.11
CA ASP A 165 5.17 5.51 -7.24
C ASP A 165 5.93 5.62 -5.90
N GLY A 166 5.22 5.39 -4.78
CA GLY A 166 5.74 5.39 -3.43
C GLY A 166 5.82 6.77 -2.76
N SER A 167 5.25 7.82 -3.36
CA SER A 167 5.29 9.19 -2.84
C SER A 167 4.16 9.55 -1.87
N LEU A 168 3.03 8.82 -1.86
CA LEU A 168 1.81 9.21 -1.13
C LEU A 168 2.07 9.49 0.36
N PHE A 169 2.64 8.52 1.08
CA PHE A 169 2.79 8.64 2.54
C PHE A 169 3.77 9.74 2.95
N TYR A 170 4.80 9.99 2.15
CA TYR A 170 5.71 11.11 2.35
C TYR A 170 4.99 12.45 2.19
N LYS A 171 4.18 12.61 1.13
CA LYS A 171 3.34 13.80 0.93
C LYS A 171 2.39 14.02 2.11
N MET A 172 1.71 12.96 2.56
CA MET A 172 0.81 13.03 3.71
C MET A 172 1.53 13.43 5.01
N GLU A 173 2.71 12.87 5.29
CA GLU A 173 3.50 13.24 6.47
C GLU A 173 3.95 14.72 6.41
N GLU A 174 4.38 15.18 5.23
CA GLU A 174 4.80 16.57 4.99
C GLU A 174 3.64 17.57 5.15
N GLU A 175 2.50 17.33 4.52
CA GLU A 175 1.28 18.15 4.63
C GLU A 175 0.79 18.26 6.08
N ARG A 176 0.94 17.20 6.85
CA ARG A 176 0.58 17.20 8.27
C ARG A 176 1.61 17.95 9.11
N ALA A 177 2.89 17.86 8.77
CA ALA A 177 3.93 18.61 9.44
C ALA A 177 3.82 20.12 9.16
N SER A 178 3.40 20.52 7.95
CA SER A 178 3.16 21.93 7.61
C SER A 178 1.89 22.47 8.26
N SER A 179 0.80 21.71 8.27
CA SER A 179 -0.47 22.11 8.90
C SER A 179 -0.40 22.28 10.41
N LYS A 180 0.55 21.62 11.09
CA LYS A 180 0.83 21.82 12.52
C LYS A 180 1.72 23.03 12.82
N LYS A 181 2.41 23.55 11.80
CA LYS A 181 3.29 24.72 11.91
C LYS A 181 2.57 26.02 11.53
N ALA A 182 1.46 25.92 10.80
CA ALA A 182 0.54 27.02 10.50
C ALA A 182 -0.39 27.29 11.69
#